data_AF-A0AAP5JTQ4-F1
#
_entry.id   AF-A0AAP5JTQ4-F1
#
_cell.length_a   1.000
_cell.length_b   1.000
_cell.length_c   1.000
_cell.angle_alpha   90.00
_cell.angle_beta   90.00
_cell.angle_gamma   90.00
#
_symmetry.space_group_name_H-M   'P 1'
#
loop_
_entity.id
_entity.type
_entity.pdbx_description
1 polymer ?
#
loop_
_entity_poly.entity_id
_entity_poly.type
_entity_poly.pdbx_seq_one_letter_code
_entity_poly.pdbx_strand_id
1 'polypeptide(L)' 'MLISAITTTGTAPVYKFIPTTNLVLGKETIATITGQMNQEAFSLPPDQTYPRRHLHAIALNTLDQFSSTLFP' A
#
# COMPACT_ATOMS: atom_id res chain seq x y z
N MET A 1 -5.49 13.21 1.29
CA MET A 1 -5.35 11.93 0.57
C MET A 1 -3.92 11.45 0.72
N LEU A 2 -3.70 10.27 1.32
CA LEU A 2 -2.37 9.68 1.45
C LEU A 2 -2.02 8.92 0.16
N ILE A 3 -0.79 9.10 -0.34
CA ILE A 3 -0.26 8.41 -1.51
C ILE A 3 0.92 7.53 -1.11
N SER A 4 0.98 6.30 -1.61
CA SER A 4 2.02 5.33 -1.27
C SER A 4 2.51 4.54 -2.47
N ALA A 5 3.74 4.05 -2.39
CA ALA A 5 4.35 3.11 -3.33
C ALA A 5 4.94 1.94 -2.55
N ILE A 6 4.77 0.74 -3.08
CA ILE A 6 5.34 -0.49 -2.51
C ILE A 6 6.68 -0.74 -3.19
N THR A 7 7.72 -1.04 -2.41
CA THR A 7 9.05 -1.42 -2.91
C THR A 7 9.51 -2.71 -2.25
N THR A 8 10.30 -3.52 -2.97
CA THR A 8 10.98 -4.68 -2.41
C THR A 8 12.50 -4.47 -2.48
N THR A 9 13.20 -4.92 -1.45
CA THR A 9 14.67 -5.02 -1.40
C THR A 9 15.12 -6.48 -1.33
N GLY A 10 14.20 -7.43 -1.51
CA GLY A 10 14.48 -8.87 -1.55
C GLY A 10 14.90 -9.34 -2.94
N THR A 11 15.46 -10.53 -3.01
CA THR A 11 15.98 -11.12 -4.27
C THR A 11 14.94 -11.91 -5.07
N ALA A 12 13.77 -12.18 -4.48
CA ALA A 12 12.68 -12.94 -5.10
C ALA A 12 11.47 -12.05 -5.42
N PRO A 13 10.72 -12.34 -6.50
CA PRO A 13 9.48 -11.63 -6.79
C PRO A 13 8.40 -11.98 -5.75
N VAL A 14 7.52 -11.01 -5.51
CA VAL A 14 6.31 -11.19 -4.69
C VAL A 14 5.09 -11.18 -5.60
N TYR A 15 4.12 -12.05 -5.33
CA TYR A 15 2.88 -12.15 -6.11
C TYR A 15 1.65 -11.95 -5.21
N LYS A 16 0.59 -11.39 -5.79
CA LYS A 16 -0.69 -11.13 -5.11
C LYS A 16 -0.52 -10.45 -3.74
N PHE A 17 0.32 -9.41 -3.71
CA PHE A 17 0.75 -8.78 -2.48
C PHE A 17 -0.24 -7.70 -2.05
N ILE A 18 -0.74 -7.81 -0.82
CA ILE A 18 -1.63 -6.85 -0.18
C ILE A 18 -0.99 -6.48 1.17
N PRO A 19 -0.41 -5.28 1.31
CA PRO A 19 0.25 -4.88 2.56
C PRO A 19 -0.76 -4.42 3.61
N THR A 20 -0.40 -4.62 4.88
CA THR A 20 -0.98 -3.87 6.02
C THR A 20 0.07 -2.88 6.50
N THR A 21 -0.29 -1.59 6.54
CA THR A 21 0.60 -0.48 6.92
C THR A 21 0.03 0.26 8.11
N ASN A 22 0.87 0.50 9.13
CA ASN A 22 0.53 1.36 10.24
C ASN A 22 1.04 2.79 9.97
N LEU A 23 0.18 3.78 10.14
CA LEU A 23 0.58 5.19 10.15
C LEU A 23 0.90 5.57 11.60
N VAL A 24 2.14 5.96 11.84
CA VAL A 24 2.65 6.27 13.18
C VAL A 24 3.04 7.74 13.24
N LEU A 25 2.55 8.46 14.25
CA LEU A 25 2.92 9.84 14.57
C LEU A 25 3.50 9.90 15.98
N GLY A 26 4.77 10.27 16.09
CA GLY A 26 5.49 10.17 17.36
C GLY A 26 5.64 8.71 17.80
N LYS A 27 4.96 8.32 18.89
CA LYS A 27 4.94 6.94 19.42
C LYS A 27 3.58 6.26 19.26
N GLU A 28 2.61 6.94 18.66
CA GLU A 28 1.24 6.45 18.55
C GLU A 28 0.93 6.01 17.13
N THR A 29 0.25 4.87 17.00
CA THR A 29 -0.36 4.43 15.75
C THR A 29 -1.69 5.15 15.59
N ILE A 30 -1.77 6.05 14.61
CA ILE A 30 -2.98 6.83 14.31
C ILE A 30 -3.89 6.11 13.32
N ALA A 31 -3.36 5.12 12.58
CA ALA A 31 -4.13 4.31 11.64
C ALA A 31 -3.46 2.95 11.40
N THR A 32 -4.27 1.91 11.20
CA THR A 32 -3.85 0.67 10.58
C THR A 32 -4.66 0.49 9.30
N ILE A 33 -3.97 0.41 8.16
CA ILE A 33 -4.59 0.32 6.83
C ILE A 33 -4.16 -0.99 6.19
N THR A 34 -5.12 -1.86 5.91
CA THR A 34 -4.90 -3.04 5.06
C THR A 34 -5.35 -2.71 3.65
N GLY A 35 -4.49 -3.00 2.67
CA GLY A 35 -4.80 -2.80 1.26
C GLY A 35 -6.04 -3.57 0.82
N GLN A 36 -6.76 -3.02 -0.14
CA GLN A 36 -7.92 -3.61 -0.79
C GLN A 36 -7.54 -4.21 -2.15
N MET A 37 -8.48 -4.90 -2.81
CA MET A 37 -8.22 -5.58 -4.08
C MET A 37 -7.72 -4.62 -5.18
N ASN A 38 -8.21 -3.37 -5.21
CA ASN A 38 -7.72 -2.34 -6.15
C ASN A 38 -6.29 -1.85 -5.84
N GLN A 39 -5.72 -2.25 -4.71
CA GLN A 39 -4.38 -1.90 -4.25
C GLN A 39 -3.45 -3.13 -4.25
N GLU A 40 -3.94 -4.30 -4.70
CA GLU A 40 -3.16 -5.53 -4.84
C GLU A 40 -2.04 -5.35 -5.88
N ALA A 41 -0.80 -5.65 -5.49
CA ALA A 41 0.30 -5.79 -6.43
C ALA A 41 0.33 -7.23 -6.95
N PHE A 42 -0.24 -7.47 -8.14
CA PHE A 42 -0.31 -8.81 -8.72
C PHE A 42 1.09 -9.44 -8.90
N SER A 43 2.08 -8.64 -9.27
CA SER A 43 3.50 -9.03 -9.29
C SER A 43 4.39 -7.83 -8.97
N LEU A 44 5.36 -8.05 -8.09
CA LEU A 44 6.39 -7.10 -7.71
C LEU A 44 7.77 -7.79 -7.81
N PRO A 45 8.49 -7.61 -8.93
CA PRO A 45 9.84 -8.12 -9.10
C PRO A 45 10.83 -7.45 -8.13
N PRO A 46 11.99 -8.07 -7.86
CA PRO A 46 13.10 -7.46 -7.12
C PRO A 46 13.45 -6.06 -7.66
N ASP A 47 13.80 -5.14 -6.75
CA ASP A 47 14.24 -3.77 -7.04
C ASP A 47 13.25 -2.90 -7.86
N GLN A 48 11.99 -3.34 -7.96
CA GLN A 48 10.91 -2.60 -8.62
C GLN A 48 9.95 -2.00 -7.60
N THR A 49 9.12 -1.07 -8.09
CA THR A 49 8.03 -0.46 -7.32
C THR A 49 6.67 -0.85 -7.89
N TYR A 50 5.68 -0.89 -7.02
CA TYR A 50 4.27 -0.92 -7.41
C TYR A 50 3.56 0.36 -6.91
N PRO A 51 2.95 1.15 -7.81
CA PRO A 51 2.96 1.00 -9.26
C PRO A 51 4.37 1.25 -9.84
N ARG A 52 4.58 0.92 -11.11
CA ARG A 52 5.88 1.17 -11.78
C ARG A 52 6.24 2.66 -11.69
N ARG A 53 7.53 2.99 -11.60
CA ARG A 53 8.03 4.36 -11.34
C ARG A 53 7.47 5.48 -12.23
N HIS A 54 6.97 5.17 -13.43
CA HIS A 54 6.39 6.15 -14.36
C HIS A 54 4.87 6.31 -14.18
N LEU A 55 4.25 5.61 -13.23
CA LEU A 55 2.82 5.67 -12.93
C LEU A 55 2.59 6.45 -11.63
N HIS A 56 1.36 6.92 -11.47
CA HIS A 56 0.95 7.58 -10.24
C HIS A 56 0.88 6.59 -9.07
N ALA A 57 1.17 7.09 -7.88
CA ALA A 57 1.13 6.32 -6.64
C ALA A 57 -0.28 5.82 -6.29
N ILE A 58 -0.35 4.82 -5.42
CA ILE A 58 -1.62 4.26 -4.95
C ILE A 58 -2.25 5.19 -3.93
N ALA A 59 -3.56 5.39 -4.08
CA ALA A 59 -4.38 6.07 -3.10
C ALA A 59 -4.64 5.15 -1.89
N LEU A 60 -4.22 5.59 -0.69
CA LEU A 60 -4.61 4.97 0.58
C LEU A 60 -5.61 5.90 1.26
N ASN A 61 -6.86 5.83 0.83
CA ASN A 61 -7.91 6.74 1.29
C ASN A 61 -8.99 6.07 2.14
N THR A 62 -8.98 4.74 2.26
CA THR A 62 -10.10 4.01 2.86
C THR A 62 -9.65 3.04 3.95
N LEU A 63 -10.41 3.04 5.05
CA LEU A 63 -10.16 2.24 6.24
C LEU A 63 -10.91 0.91 6.24
N ASP A 64 -11.94 0.78 5.39
CA ASP A 64 -12.76 -0.42 5.31
C ASP A 64 -12.60 -1.17 3.98
N GLN A 65 -13.09 -2.41 3.99
CA GLN A 65 -12.99 -3.36 2.90
C GLN A 65 -13.81 -3.01 1.64
N PHE A 66 -14.67 -1.99 1.72
CA PHE A 66 -15.54 -1.55 0.63
C PHE A 66 -15.20 -0.15 0.14
N SER A 67 -14.12 0.43 0.65
CA SER A 67 -13.74 1.80 0.36
C SER A 67 -14.78 2.86 0.75
N SER A 68 -15.61 2.60 1.77
CA SER A 68 -16.71 3.49 2.19
C SER A 68 -16.36 4.46 3.32
N THR A 69 -15.38 4.13 4.17
CA THR A 69 -14.99 4.94 5.32
C THR A 69 -13.66 5.62 5.02
N LEU A 70 -13.69 6.93 4.82
CA LEU A 70 -12.49 7.74 4.66
C LEU A 70 -11.75 7.86 5.99
N PHE A 71 -10.43 7.97 5.92
CA PHE A 71 -9.65 8.43 7.06
C PHE A 71 -10.09 9.86 7.47
N PRO A 72 -10.33 10.15 8.77
CA PRO A 72 -10.68 11.50 9.22
C PRO A 72 -9.55 12.52 9.03
#